data_AF-A0A8S8XQH4-F1
#
_entry.id   AF-A0A8S8XQH4-F1
#
_cell.length_a   1.000
_cell.length_b   1.000
_cell.length_c   1.000
_cell.angle_alpha   90.00
_cell.angle_beta   90.00
_cell.angle_gamma   90.00
#
_symmetry.space_group_name_H-M   'P 1'
#
loop_
_entity.id
_entity.type
_entity.pdbx_description
1 polymer ?
#
loop_
_entity_poly.entity_id
_entity_poly.type
_entity_poly.pdbx_seq_one_letter_code
_entity_poly.pdbx_strand_id
1 'polypeptide(L)' 'MRKLIENLTDTEITIYKSTVVIIGEQEGLFAARQAIEMLAGGSGAWFRFRLLEKDRRRAKLSNPIF' A
#
# COMPACT_ATOMS: atom_id res chain seq x y z
N MET A 1 -12.03 0.58 -0.55
CA MET A 1 -10.76 0.61 0.21
C MET A 1 -9.82 -0.52 -0.20
N ARG A 2 -10.20 -1.81 -0.11
CA ARG A 2 -9.37 -2.95 -0.56
C ARG A 2 -8.67 -2.74 -1.93
N LYS A 3 -9.45 -2.57 -3.01
CA LYS A 3 -8.91 -2.34 -4.37
C LYS A 3 -7.94 -1.16 -4.48
N LEU A 4 -8.12 -0.13 -3.65
CA LEU A 4 -7.24 1.03 -3.63
C LEU A 4 -5.86 0.64 -3.07
N ILE A 5 -5.83 -0.14 -1.99
CA ILE A 5 -4.59 -0.68 -1.41
C ILE A 5 -3.92 -1.59 -2.43
N GLU A 6 -4.65 -2.55 -2.99
CA GLU A 6 -4.15 -3.50 -4.00
C GLU A 6 -3.44 -2.79 -5.16
N ASN A 7 -4.09 -1.79 -5.77
CA ASN A 7 -3.54 -1.05 -6.90
C ASN A 7 -2.28 -0.25 -6.54
N LEU A 8 -2.17 0.21 -5.30
CA LEU A 8 -1.11 1.12 -4.88
C LEU A 8 0.09 0.37 -4.29
N THR A 9 -0.13 -0.83 -3.76
CA THR A 9 0.93 -1.69 -3.23
C THR A 9 1.37 -2.79 -4.18
N ASP A 10 0.68 -2.95 -5.31
CA ASP A 10 0.90 -4.04 -6.28
C ASP A 10 0.77 -5.41 -5.60
N THR A 11 -0.34 -5.56 -4.85
CA THR A 11 -0.65 -6.78 -4.09
C THR A 11 -2.08 -7.21 -4.32
N GLU A 12 -2.36 -8.48 -4.13
CA GLU A 12 -3.72 -9.03 -4.08
C GLU A 12 -4.14 -9.29 -2.63
N ILE A 13 -5.36 -8.87 -2.25
CA ILE A 13 -5.87 -8.99 -0.88
C ILE A 13 -7.18 -9.78 -0.89
N THR A 14 -7.22 -10.84 -0.09
CA THR A 14 -8.45 -11.61 0.18
C THR A 14 -8.78 -11.57 1.66
N ILE A 15 -10.06 -11.36 1.98
CA ILE A 15 -10.54 -11.29 3.37
C ILE A 15 -11.50 -12.45 3.60
N TYR A 16 -11.18 -13.28 4.59
CA TYR A 16 -12.02 -14.38 5.04
C TYR A 16 -12.30 -14.24 6.54
N LYS A 17 -13.51 -13.82 6.89
CA LYS A 17 -13.90 -13.50 8.28
C LYS A 17 -12.89 -12.52 8.92
N SER A 18 -12.14 -12.97 9.93
CA SER A 18 -11.10 -12.22 10.64
C SER A 18 -9.69 -12.44 10.08
N THR A 19 -9.55 -13.21 9.01
CA THR A 19 -8.28 -13.51 8.37
C THR A 19 -8.13 -12.69 7.10
N VAL A 20 -6.98 -12.03 6.96
CA VAL A 20 -6.62 -11.28 5.76
C VAL A 20 -5.40 -11.95 5.14
N VAL A 21 -5.50 -12.31 3.87
CA VAL A 21 -4.41 -12.84 3.05
C VAL A 21 -3.94 -11.72 2.11
N ILE A 22 -2.63 -11.50 2.06
CA ILE A 22 -2.00 -10.52 1.17
C ILE A 22 -0.93 -11.26 0.38
N ILE A 23 -0.95 -11.13 -0.94
CA ILE A 23 0.01 -11.76 -1.86
C ILE A 23 0.66 -10.67 -2.70
N GLY A 24 1.98 -10.71 -2.82
CA GLY A 24 2.75 -9.78 -3.65
C GLY A 24 4.21 -9.70 -3.21
N GLU A 25 4.92 -8.72 -3.75
CA GLU A 25 6.34 -8.49 -3.47
C GLU A 25 6.59 -7.93 -2.06
N GLN A 26 7.79 -8.16 -1.51
CA GLN A 26 8.14 -7.82 -0.13
C GLN A 26 7.79 -6.36 0.22
N GLU A 27 8.16 -5.40 -0.63
CA GLU A 27 7.86 -4.00 -0.39
C GLU A 27 6.36 -3.66 -0.45
N GLY A 28 5.60 -4.38 -1.27
CA GLY A 28 4.14 -4.24 -1.38
C GLY A 28 3.44 -4.79 -0.15
N LEU A 29 3.88 -5.96 0.32
CA LEU A 29 3.36 -6.63 1.52
C LEU A 29 3.46 -5.75 2.77
N PHE A 30 4.63 -5.12 3.02
CA PHE A 30 4.80 -4.24 4.18
C PHE A 30 3.88 -3.01 4.16
N ALA A 31 3.65 -2.44 2.98
CA ALA A 31 2.78 -1.29 2.80
C ALA A 31 1.30 -1.68 2.95
N ALA A 32 0.89 -2.79 2.33
CA ALA A 32 -0.48 -3.30 2.39
C ALA A 32 -0.86 -3.71 3.82
N ARG A 33 0.04 -4.41 4.52
CA ARG A 33 -0.17 -4.82 5.92
C ARG A 33 -0.41 -3.62 6.83
N GLN A 34 0.45 -2.61 6.79
CA GLN A 34 0.27 -1.40 7.59
C GLN A 34 -1.06 -0.72 7.29
N ALA A 35 -1.44 -0.58 6.02
CA ALA A 35 -2.72 0.02 5.65
C ALA A 35 -3.91 -0.74 6.27
N ILE A 36 -3.86 -2.08 6.27
CA ILE A 36 -4.91 -2.93 6.83
C ILE A 36 -4.96 -2.82 8.37
N GLU A 37 -3.81 -2.82 9.05
CA GLU A 37 -3.74 -2.63 10.51
C GLU A 37 -4.32 -1.27 10.93
N MET A 38 -4.02 -0.21 10.18
CA MET A 38 -4.54 1.14 10.45
C MET A 38 -6.06 1.23 10.27
N LEU A 39 -6.59 0.54 9.26
CA LEU A 39 -8.03 0.45 9.02
C LEU A 39 -8.73 -0.37 10.10
N ALA A 40 -8.14 -1.50 10.50
CA ALA A 40 -8.65 -2.33 11.59
C ALA A 40 -8.65 -1.57 12.93
N GLY A 41 -7.67 -0.68 13.15
CA GLY A 41 -7.61 0.21 14.31
C GLY A 41 -8.58 1.41 14.28
N GLY A 42 -9.43 1.53 13.25
CA GLY A 42 -10.43 2.62 13.14
C GLY A 42 -9.87 3.96 12.65
N SER A 43 -8.62 4.02 12.20
CA SER A 43 -7.98 5.26 11.73
C SER A 43 -8.15 5.44 10.20
N GLY A 44 -9.13 6.23 9.78
CA GLY A 44 -9.44 6.44 8.35
C GLY A 44 -8.50 7.42 7.61
N ALA A 45 -7.66 8.17 8.31
CA ALA A 45 -7.05 9.40 7.76
C ALA A 45 -5.64 9.25 7.15
N TRP A 46 -4.92 8.16 7.41
CA TRP A 46 -3.46 8.09 7.21
C TRP A 46 -2.98 7.50 5.89
N PHE A 47 -3.88 6.93 5.08
CA PHE A 47 -3.57 6.27 3.82
C PHE A 47 -2.78 7.14 2.82
N ARG A 48 -2.79 8.47 3.00
CA ARG A 48 -2.13 9.43 2.13
C ARG A 48 -0.61 9.55 2.33
N PHE A 49 -0.07 9.32 3.52
CA PHE A 49 1.31 9.77 3.81
C PHE A 49 2.41 8.77 3.44
N ARG A 50 2.21 7.45 3.65
CA ARG A 50 3.26 6.46 3.39
C ARG A 50 3.38 6.09 1.91
N LEU A 51 2.28 6.17 1.18
CA LEU A 51 2.23 5.70 -0.19
C LEU A 51 2.87 6.67 -1.20
N LEU A 52 2.79 7.98 -0.91
CA LEU A 52 3.49 9.03 -1.69
C LEU A 52 5.02 8.92 -1.63
N GLU A 53 5.60 8.24 -0.63
CA GLU A 53 7.06 8.02 -0.58
C GLU A 53 7.54 7.04 -1.67
N LYS A 54 6.69 6.10 -2.10
CA LYS A 54 7.04 5.09 -3.11
C LYS A 54 6.96 5.68 -4.52
N ASP A 55 5.96 6.52 -4.79
CA ASP A 55 5.87 7.30 -6.02
C ASP A 55 7.02 8.31 -6.15
N ARG A 56 7.48 8.91 -5.04
CA ARG A 56 8.63 9.83 -5.09
C ARG A 56 9.97 9.14 -5.41
N ARG A 57 10.09 7.84 -5.15
CA ARG A 57 11.28 7.05 -5.54
C ARG A 57 11.23 6.61 -7.00
N ARG A 58 10.04 6.36 -7.57
CA ARG A 58 9.86 6.07 -9.01
C ARG A 58 9.89 7.33 -9.88
N ALA A 59 9.39 8.47 -9.40
CA ALA A 59 9.42 9.76 -10.10
C ALA A 59 10.81 10.43 -10.14
N LYS A 60 11.79 9.94 -9.37
CA LYS A 60 13.20 10.39 -9.49
C LYS A 60 13.99 9.66 -10.59
N LEU A 61 13.36 8.71 -11.29
CA LEU A 61 13.94 8.02 -12.45
C LEU A 61 13.28 8.46 -13.77
N SER A 62 12.70 9.66 -13.83
CA SER A 62 12.28 10.32 -15.07
C SER A 62 12.62 11.82 -15.06
N ASN A 63 13.89 12.15 -14.83
CA ASN A 63 14.58 13.17 -15.64
C ASN A 63 16.09 13.17 -15.32
N PRO A 64 16.96 12.60 -16.18
CA PRO A 64 18.31 13.10 -16.28
C PRO A 64 18.31 14.38 -17.14
N ILE A 65 18.77 15.48 -16.54
CA ILE A 65 19.45 16.63 -17.19
C ILE A 65 18.54 17.60 -17.97
N PHE A 66 18.13 18.70 -17.33
CA PHE A 66 18.63 20.07 -17.54
C PHE A 66 18.07 21.00 -16.46
#